data_AF-A0A1H3XV69-F1
#
_entry.id   AF-A0A1H3XV69-F1
#
_cell.length_a   1.000
_cell.length_b   1.000
_cell.length_c   1.000
_cell.angle_alpha   90.00
_cell.angle_beta   90.00
_cell.angle_gamma   90.00
#
_symmetry.space_group_name_H-M   'P 1'
#
loop_
_entity.id
_entity.type
_entity.pdbx_description
1 polymer ?
#
loop_
_entity_poly.entity_id
_entity_poly.type
_entity_poly.pdbx_seq_one_letter_code
_entity_poly.pdbx_strand_id
1 'polypeptide(L)'
;MGRVFFMFLLLELAYIKSYAQFFTIMPDSGQSTRLADETAYGDSVNIPLVLHSDTIRTEADSLMMAKREENLFPSTKGLPISIEKRVPVFGHVRNNPLLQLLEQRVTVCLPLDYMTVNSRYGYRKDPVYRCERFHDGIDLKCNYGNVYAMMPGIVKEVHRGNRGYGNYVILQHGSIECLYGHLSVIAVNENDVVEAGDIVAISGNTGKSTGPHLHLRLRKGGKSIDPQPFVNYLNDYIDDLQDRIATLKFGGKPDRELNIENLARVLEQYHVKYPKIVIAQSLLETGYYTSRVCWECKNLFGLRRPSDGSYYKFDRWEDSVKAYRDYVQYKYKGGDYLQFLNRIGYAEDKSYVLKVRQIAKTL
;
A
#
# COMPACT_ATOMS: atom_id res chain seq x y z
N MET A 1 11.70 60.39 12.04
CA MET A 1 12.45 59.88 10.87
C MET A 1 13.66 59.10 11.39
N GLY A 2 14.02 57.89 10.95
CA GLY A 2 13.31 56.97 10.04
C GLY A 2 13.98 55.58 9.98
N ARG A 3 13.13 54.54 10.02
CA ARG A 3 13.29 53.14 9.56
C ARG A 3 14.39 52.21 10.11
N VAL A 4 13.88 51.08 10.60
CA VAL A 4 14.52 49.85 11.08
C VAL A 4 15.24 49.08 9.96
N PHE A 5 16.39 48.47 10.28
CA PHE A 5 17.04 47.45 9.44
C PHE A 5 16.42 46.07 9.69
N PHE A 6 15.95 45.40 8.64
CA PHE A 6 15.57 43.98 8.65
C PHE A 6 16.61 43.19 7.84
N MET A 7 17.38 42.31 8.48
CA MET A 7 18.14 41.30 7.76
C MET A 7 17.22 40.11 7.44
N PHE A 8 16.84 39.97 6.18
CA PHE A 8 16.34 38.70 5.64
C PHE A 8 17.50 37.93 5.01
N LEU A 9 17.91 36.84 5.66
CA LEU A 9 18.83 35.87 5.08
C LEU A 9 18.01 34.92 4.19
N LEU A 10 17.96 35.21 2.89
CA LEU A 10 17.36 34.31 1.90
C LEU A 10 18.31 33.13 1.62
N LEU A 11 17.97 31.97 2.17
CA LEU A 11 18.62 30.71 1.85
C LEU A 11 17.92 30.11 0.62
N GLU A 12 18.47 30.31 -0.59
CA GLU A 12 17.98 29.59 -1.77
C GLU A 12 18.41 28.12 -1.72
N LEU A 13 17.46 27.25 -1.36
CA LEU A 13 17.60 25.82 -1.58
C LEU A 13 17.31 25.50 -3.05
N ALA A 14 18.37 25.20 -3.80
CA ALA A 14 18.28 24.81 -5.21
C ALA A 14 17.44 23.51 -5.37
N TYR A 15 16.20 23.67 -5.83
CA TYR A 15 15.31 22.55 -6.16
C TYR A 15 15.79 21.87 -7.45
N ILE A 16 16.39 20.68 -7.34
CA ILE A 16 16.68 19.83 -8.50
C ILE A 16 15.37 19.23 -9.00
N LYS A 17 14.71 19.91 -9.95
CA LYS A 17 13.65 19.29 -10.78
C LYS A 17 14.30 18.37 -11.81
N SER A 18 14.22 17.06 -11.60
CA SER A 18 14.48 16.11 -12.68
C SER A 18 13.27 16.05 -13.62
N TYR A 19 13.47 16.44 -14.88
CA TYR A 19 12.51 16.21 -15.95
C TYR A 19 12.83 14.89 -16.64
N ALA A 20 11.85 13.98 -16.71
CA ALA A 20 11.97 12.75 -17.49
C ALA A 20 11.41 12.95 -18.90
N GLN A 21 12.32 12.95 -19.88
CA GLN A 21 12.09 12.59 -21.29
C GLN A 21 12.95 11.31 -21.51
N PHE A 22 12.78 10.43 -22.52
CA PHE A 22 12.60 10.68 -23.95
C PHE A 22 11.85 9.50 -24.66
N PHE A 23 12.36 8.94 -25.78
CA PHE A 23 11.64 8.20 -26.83
C PHE A 23 11.95 6.69 -26.99
N THR A 24 10.91 6.03 -27.51
CA THR A 24 10.70 4.66 -28.07
C THR A 24 11.91 3.78 -28.46
N ILE A 25 11.82 2.49 -28.09
CA ILE A 25 12.62 1.39 -28.65
C ILE A 25 12.18 1.13 -30.11
N MET A 26 13.09 1.32 -31.07
CA MET A 26 12.83 1.01 -32.49
C MET A 26 12.79 -0.50 -32.77
N PRO A 27 11.96 -0.97 -33.72
CA PRO A 27 11.98 -2.35 -34.19
C PRO A 27 13.22 -2.63 -35.06
N ASP A 28 13.54 -3.93 -35.18
CA ASP A 28 14.72 -4.43 -35.90
C ASP A 28 14.65 -4.12 -37.41
N SER A 29 15.77 -3.74 -38.02
CA SER A 29 15.84 -3.36 -39.43
C SER A 29 15.91 -4.59 -40.34
N GLY A 30 14.85 -5.40 -40.33
CA GLY A 30 14.69 -6.55 -41.22
C GLY A 30 14.22 -6.11 -42.61
N GLN A 31 15.01 -6.41 -43.65
CA GLN A 31 14.58 -6.24 -45.04
C GLN A 31 13.34 -7.12 -45.30
N SER A 32 12.25 -6.52 -45.77
CA SER A 32 11.10 -7.24 -46.31
C SER A 32 10.76 -6.72 -47.69
N THR A 33 10.79 -7.61 -48.67
CA THR A 33 10.44 -7.35 -50.08
C THR A 33 8.94 -7.20 -50.26
N ARG A 34 8.52 -6.21 -51.06
CA ARG A 34 7.12 -5.94 -51.43
C ARG A 34 6.44 -7.14 -52.10
N LEU A 35 5.14 -7.32 -51.84
CA LEU A 35 4.07 -7.60 -52.82
C LEU A 35 2.76 -6.92 -52.33
N ALA A 36 1.74 -6.81 -53.20
CA ALA A 36 0.71 -5.75 -53.14
C ALA A 36 -0.77 -6.23 -53.03
N ASP A 37 -1.69 -5.26 -53.10
CA ASP A 37 -3.15 -5.33 -53.43
C ASP A 37 -4.14 -5.82 -52.33
N GLU A 38 -5.41 -5.34 -52.19
CA GLU A 38 -6.16 -4.17 -52.73
C GLU A 38 -7.51 -3.95 -51.97
N THR A 39 -8.02 -2.69 -51.89
CA THR A 39 -9.46 -2.24 -51.74
C THR A 39 -10.36 -2.66 -50.53
N ALA A 40 -11.52 -2.03 -50.16
CA ALA A 40 -12.06 -0.63 -50.20
C ALA A 40 -13.46 -0.53 -49.47
N TYR A 41 -14.04 0.68 -49.30
CA TYR A 41 -15.45 1.02 -48.85
C TYR A 41 -15.82 0.80 -47.35
N GLY A 42 -16.69 1.51 -46.61
CA GLY A 42 -17.58 2.70 -46.74
C GLY A 42 -18.73 2.62 -45.67
N ASP A 43 -19.42 3.66 -45.13
CA ASP A 43 -19.30 5.13 -45.19
C ASP A 43 -19.97 5.85 -43.95
N SER A 44 -20.80 6.92 -44.11
CA SER A 44 -21.33 7.87 -43.06
C SER A 44 -22.89 8.11 -43.11
N VAL A 45 -23.65 8.81 -42.22
CA VAL A 45 -23.74 10.28 -41.91
C VAL A 45 -24.77 10.64 -40.76
N ASN A 46 -24.42 11.65 -39.92
CA ASN A 46 -25.14 12.69 -39.09
C ASN A 46 -26.60 12.66 -38.48
N ILE A 47 -26.71 13.51 -37.42
CA ILE A 47 -27.85 13.90 -36.53
C ILE A 47 -28.48 15.27 -36.97
N PRO A 48 -29.65 15.71 -36.44
CA PRO A 48 -29.67 16.98 -35.68
C PRO A 48 -30.66 17.08 -34.46
N LEU A 49 -30.59 18.23 -33.77
CA LEU A 49 -31.14 18.62 -32.45
C LEU A 49 -32.25 19.70 -32.54
N VAL A 50 -33.21 19.80 -31.60
CA VAL A 50 -34.00 21.02 -31.20
C VAL A 50 -34.96 20.70 -30.00
N LEU A 51 -35.81 21.61 -29.51
CA LEU A 51 -35.66 22.48 -28.32
C LEU A 51 -37.01 23.18 -27.95
N HIS A 52 -37.09 23.93 -26.82
CA HIS A 52 -38.19 24.82 -26.34
C HIS A 52 -39.51 24.14 -25.86
N SER A 53 -40.36 24.71 -24.96
CA SER A 53 -40.23 25.75 -23.90
C SER A 53 -41.52 25.87 -23.04
N ASP A 54 -41.39 26.29 -21.77
CA ASP A 54 -42.30 27.06 -20.87
C ASP A 54 -43.85 26.86 -20.81
N THR A 55 -44.40 26.65 -19.59
CA THR A 55 -45.41 27.54 -18.94
C THR A 55 -45.73 27.14 -17.47
N ILE A 56 -46.53 27.95 -16.74
CA ILE A 56 -46.58 28.04 -15.26
C ILE A 56 -47.92 27.57 -14.62
N ARG A 57 -47.80 26.78 -13.52
CA ARG A 57 -48.66 26.55 -12.31
C ARG A 57 -50.20 26.71 -12.36
N THR A 58 -50.89 25.75 -11.70
CA THR A 58 -51.97 26.03 -10.70
C THR A 58 -51.99 24.97 -9.57
N GLU A 59 -52.65 25.26 -8.44
CA GLU A 59 -52.54 24.52 -7.16
C GLU A 59 -53.20 23.11 -7.10
N ALA A 60 -53.44 22.45 -8.23
CA ALA A 60 -53.95 21.07 -8.28
C ALA A 60 -52.83 20.00 -8.24
N ASP A 61 -51.60 20.36 -8.56
CA ASP A 61 -50.50 19.41 -8.84
C ASP A 61 -49.98 18.66 -7.61
N SER A 62 -50.19 19.15 -6.39
CA SER A 62 -49.67 18.52 -5.17
C SER A 62 -50.49 17.33 -4.65
N LEU A 63 -51.72 17.09 -5.18
CA LEU A 63 -52.58 15.99 -4.71
C LEU A 63 -52.80 14.88 -5.76
N MET A 64 -52.47 15.10 -7.03
CA MET A 64 -52.48 14.04 -8.07
C MET A 64 -51.15 13.29 -8.24
N MET A 65 -50.03 13.82 -7.75
CA MET A 65 -48.71 13.17 -7.85
C MET A 65 -48.55 11.92 -6.97
N ALA A 66 -49.50 11.60 -6.09
CA ALA A 66 -49.45 10.44 -5.20
C ALA A 66 -50.16 9.16 -5.73
N LYS A 67 -50.69 9.18 -6.97
CA LYS A 67 -51.51 8.06 -7.52
C LYS A 67 -51.25 7.71 -8.99
N ARG A 68 -50.09 8.06 -9.56
CA ARG A 68 -49.86 7.90 -11.02
C ARG A 68 -48.47 7.49 -11.48
N GLU A 69 -47.73 6.73 -10.67
CA GLU A 69 -46.49 6.03 -11.07
C GLU A 69 -46.63 4.50 -11.18
N GLU A 70 -47.86 3.99 -11.35
CA GLU A 70 -48.06 2.65 -11.91
C GLU A 70 -48.24 2.76 -13.44
N ASN A 71 -47.49 1.94 -14.19
CA ASN A 71 -47.44 1.82 -15.66
C ASN A 71 -46.45 2.72 -16.43
N LEU A 72 -45.15 2.63 -16.11
CA LEU A 72 -44.06 3.15 -16.97
C LEU A 72 -43.11 2.04 -17.51
N PHE A 73 -43.63 0.87 -17.89
CA PHE A 73 -42.86 -0.11 -18.67
C PHE A 73 -43.74 -0.81 -19.72
N PRO A 74 -43.44 -0.69 -21.03
CA PRO A 74 -44.20 -1.39 -22.07
C PRO A 74 -43.88 -2.89 -22.07
N SER A 75 -44.93 -3.70 -22.26
CA SER A 75 -44.82 -5.16 -22.36
C SER A 75 -44.04 -5.58 -23.61
N THR A 76 -42.80 -5.97 -23.42
CA THR A 76 -42.06 -6.82 -24.37
C THR A 76 -41.99 -8.24 -23.80
N LYS A 77 -42.15 -9.25 -24.65
CA LYS A 77 -42.01 -10.66 -24.23
C LYS A 77 -40.57 -10.91 -23.82
N GLY A 78 -40.31 -10.84 -22.51
CA GLY A 78 -39.00 -11.14 -21.95
C GLY A 78 -38.58 -12.58 -22.26
N LEU A 79 -37.37 -12.74 -22.77
CA LEU A 79 -36.69 -14.04 -22.71
C LEU A 79 -36.57 -14.46 -21.24
N PRO A 80 -36.72 -15.76 -20.90
CA PRO A 80 -36.53 -16.24 -19.54
C PRO A 80 -35.04 -16.22 -19.19
N ILE A 81 -34.55 -15.06 -18.75
CA ILE A 81 -33.21 -14.94 -18.16
C ILE A 81 -33.31 -15.49 -16.74
N SER A 82 -32.97 -16.77 -16.56
CA SER A 82 -32.72 -17.35 -15.25
C SER A 82 -31.43 -16.74 -14.67
N ILE A 83 -31.54 -15.59 -14.04
CA ILE A 83 -30.47 -15.08 -13.19
C ILE A 83 -30.38 -16.04 -11.99
N GLU A 84 -29.42 -16.95 -12.01
CA GLU A 84 -28.93 -17.64 -10.81
C GLU A 84 -28.28 -16.61 -9.87
N LYS A 85 -29.12 -15.77 -9.26
CA LYS A 85 -28.73 -14.98 -8.10
C LYS A 85 -28.58 -15.97 -6.95
N ARG A 86 -27.41 -16.60 -6.86
CA ARG A 86 -26.90 -17.21 -5.62
C ARG A 86 -26.57 -16.12 -4.60
N VAL A 87 -27.57 -15.29 -4.29
CA VAL A 87 -27.66 -14.63 -2.99
C VAL A 87 -28.03 -15.77 -2.05
N PRO A 88 -27.17 -16.15 -1.09
CA PRO A 88 -27.57 -17.15 -0.11
C PRO A 88 -28.77 -16.59 0.66
N VAL A 89 -29.90 -17.28 0.56
CA VAL A 89 -30.96 -17.23 1.58
C VAL A 89 -30.27 -17.39 2.94
N PHE A 90 -30.73 -16.70 3.98
CA PHE A 90 -30.11 -16.59 5.33
C PHE A 90 -29.94 -17.94 6.08
N GLY A 91 -29.16 -18.86 5.52
CA GLY A 91 -28.74 -20.11 6.13
C GLY A 91 -27.54 -19.85 7.03
N HIS A 92 -27.79 -19.84 8.34
CA HIS A 92 -26.80 -19.75 9.42
C HIS A 92 -25.60 -18.84 9.13
N VAL A 93 -25.78 -17.55 9.40
CA VAL A 93 -24.76 -16.47 9.28
C VAL A 93 -23.36 -16.88 9.77
N ARG A 94 -23.27 -17.69 10.84
CA ARG A 94 -22.02 -18.24 11.42
C ARG A 94 -21.21 -19.17 10.50
N ASN A 95 -21.81 -19.70 9.44
CA ASN A 95 -21.16 -20.63 8.50
C ASN A 95 -20.64 -19.92 7.24
N ASN A 96 -20.69 -18.58 7.16
CA ASN A 96 -20.11 -17.83 6.07
C ASN A 96 -18.59 -17.66 6.29
N PRO A 97 -17.71 -18.27 5.46
CA PRO A 97 -16.26 -18.21 5.66
C PRO A 97 -15.70 -16.78 5.58
N LEU A 98 -16.33 -15.90 4.79
CA LEU A 98 -15.94 -14.50 4.71
C LEU A 98 -16.27 -13.76 6.02
N LEU A 99 -17.42 -14.04 6.64
CA LEU A 99 -17.77 -13.41 7.92
C LEU A 99 -16.84 -13.89 9.04
N GLN A 100 -16.54 -15.19 9.11
CA GLN A 100 -15.60 -15.73 10.08
C GLN A 100 -14.20 -15.10 9.98
N LEU A 101 -13.72 -14.84 8.76
CA LEU A 101 -12.46 -14.14 8.54
C LEU A 101 -12.52 -12.65 8.91
N LEU A 102 -13.66 -11.99 8.67
CA LEU A 102 -13.87 -10.60 9.08
C LEU A 102 -13.92 -10.48 10.61
N GLU A 103 -14.64 -11.38 11.29
CA GLU A 103 -14.67 -11.51 12.75
C GLU A 103 -13.25 -11.71 13.31
N GLN A 104 -12.43 -12.57 12.69
CA GLN A 104 -11.02 -12.72 13.06
C GLN A 104 -10.25 -11.41 12.84
N ARG A 105 -10.37 -10.77 11.67
CA ARG A 105 -9.58 -9.58 11.31
C ARG A 105 -9.90 -8.35 12.16
N VAL A 106 -11.11 -8.20 12.68
CA VAL A 106 -11.45 -7.09 13.59
C VAL A 106 -10.93 -7.30 15.02
N THR A 107 -10.49 -8.50 15.39
CA THR A 107 -9.92 -8.80 16.73
C THR A 107 -8.39 -8.67 16.79
N VAL A 108 -7.74 -8.21 15.72
CA VAL A 108 -6.28 -8.04 15.65
C VAL A 108 -5.86 -6.75 14.94
N CYS A 109 -4.89 -6.06 15.52
CA CYS A 109 -4.25 -4.88 14.93
C CYS A 109 -2.76 -4.83 15.30
N LEU A 110 -1.95 -4.12 14.52
CA LEU A 110 -0.58 -3.77 14.91
C LEU A 110 -0.60 -2.55 15.85
N PRO A 111 0.40 -2.39 16.74
CA PRO A 111 0.40 -1.30 17.71
C PRO A 111 0.68 0.08 17.10
N LEU A 112 1.14 0.12 15.84
CA LEU A 112 1.49 1.30 15.04
C LEU A 112 1.16 1.05 13.56
N ASP A 113 1.00 2.12 12.77
CA ASP A 113 0.80 2.02 11.31
C ASP A 113 2.03 1.47 10.57
N TYR A 114 3.24 1.69 11.12
CA TYR A 114 4.52 1.24 10.54
C TYR A 114 5.40 0.57 11.58
N MET A 115 5.80 -0.67 11.31
CA MET A 115 6.59 -1.48 12.23
C MET A 115 8.08 -1.43 11.88
N THR A 116 8.84 -0.57 12.56
CA THR A 116 10.31 -0.51 12.47
C THR A 116 10.93 -0.60 13.85
N VAL A 117 11.77 -1.61 14.08
CA VAL A 117 12.40 -1.86 15.38
C VAL A 117 13.69 -1.06 15.48
N ASN A 118 13.69 -0.02 16.32
CA ASN A 118 14.88 0.77 16.63
C ASN A 118 15.84 0.00 17.54
N SER A 119 15.32 -0.75 18.52
CA SER A 119 16.16 -1.51 19.45
C SER A 119 15.42 -2.69 20.08
N ARG A 120 16.19 -3.75 20.39
CA ARG A 120 15.68 -5.09 20.69
C ARG A 120 15.54 -5.35 22.19
N TYR A 121 14.85 -6.45 22.50
CA TYR A 121 14.78 -7.10 23.81
C TYR A 121 16.14 -7.71 24.20
N GLY A 122 16.35 -7.91 25.51
CA GLY A 122 17.55 -8.55 26.07
C GLY A 122 18.66 -7.56 26.46
N TYR A 123 19.81 -8.10 26.88
CA TYR A 123 20.94 -7.29 27.32
C TYR A 123 21.51 -6.43 26.18
N ARG A 124 21.64 -5.13 26.45
CA ARG A 124 22.19 -4.15 25.51
C ARG A 124 22.94 -3.06 26.26
N LYS A 125 23.86 -2.38 25.58
CA LYS A 125 24.52 -1.20 26.11
C LYS A 125 23.49 -0.07 26.25
N ASP A 126 23.24 0.37 27.47
CA ASP A 126 22.26 1.39 27.80
C ASP A 126 22.62 2.71 27.10
N PRO A 127 21.73 3.31 26.30
CA PRO A 127 22.09 4.49 25.50
C PRO A 127 22.31 5.74 26.37
N VAL A 128 21.77 5.76 27.59
CA VAL A 128 21.92 6.87 28.54
C VAL A 128 23.13 6.66 29.46
N TYR A 129 23.24 5.48 30.08
CA TYR A 129 24.26 5.21 31.11
C TYR A 129 25.51 4.50 30.58
N ARG A 130 25.52 4.05 29.32
CA ARG A 130 26.63 3.33 28.64
C ARG A 130 27.09 2.02 29.32
N CYS A 131 26.42 1.57 30.37
CA CYS A 131 26.58 0.25 30.99
C CYS A 131 25.62 -0.77 30.36
N GLU A 132 25.91 -2.07 30.49
CA GLU A 132 25.00 -3.11 30.03
C GLU A 132 23.74 -3.15 30.92
N ARG A 133 22.55 -3.13 30.31
CA ARG A 133 21.27 -3.24 31.00
C ARG A 133 20.30 -4.11 30.23
N PHE A 134 19.37 -4.72 30.94
CA PHE A 134 18.37 -5.59 30.37
C PHE A 134 17.23 -4.80 29.71
N HIS A 135 17.14 -4.92 28.39
CA HIS A 135 16.02 -4.54 27.54
C HIS A 135 14.74 -5.34 27.78
N ASP A 136 13.80 -4.89 28.63
CA ASP A 136 12.59 -5.66 28.95
C ASP A 136 11.41 -5.50 27.97
N GLY A 137 11.62 -4.90 26.79
CA GLY A 137 10.66 -4.80 25.68
C GLY A 137 11.35 -4.68 24.31
N ILE A 138 10.66 -4.12 23.30
CA ILE A 138 11.24 -3.60 22.06
C ILE A 138 10.90 -2.12 21.89
N ASP A 139 11.80 -1.38 21.24
CA ASP A 139 11.59 0.03 20.93
C ASP A 139 11.25 0.18 19.45
N LEU A 140 10.05 0.69 19.17
CA LEU A 140 9.47 0.85 17.84
C LEU A 140 9.55 2.31 17.39
N LYS A 141 10.06 2.56 16.18
CA LYS A 141 10.19 3.89 15.60
C LYS A 141 8.80 4.51 15.40
N CYS A 142 8.47 5.52 16.21
CA CYS A 142 7.25 6.30 16.08
C CYS A 142 7.50 7.72 16.59
N ASN A 143 7.00 8.73 15.89
CA ASN A 143 7.22 10.14 16.25
C ASN A 143 5.87 10.84 16.43
N TYR A 144 5.34 10.81 17.65
CA TYR A 144 4.01 11.37 18.00
C TYR A 144 2.86 10.84 17.11
N GLY A 145 2.95 9.56 16.73
CA GLY A 145 1.89 8.84 16.01
C GLY A 145 0.93 8.12 16.96
N ASN A 146 -0.22 7.72 16.42
CA ASN A 146 -1.22 6.93 17.13
C ASN A 146 -0.63 5.59 17.62
N VAL A 147 -1.09 5.15 18.78
CA VAL A 147 -0.79 3.83 19.35
C VAL A 147 -2.09 3.08 19.55
N TYR A 148 -2.19 1.89 18.95
CA TYR A 148 -3.42 1.12 18.90
C TYR A 148 -3.40 -0.06 19.88
N ALA A 149 -4.56 -0.47 20.40
CA ALA A 149 -4.71 -1.77 21.06
C ALA A 149 -4.51 -2.90 20.04
N MET A 150 -3.62 -3.86 20.31
CA MET A 150 -3.32 -4.95 19.36
C MET A 150 -4.40 -6.04 19.30
N MET A 151 -5.17 -6.19 20.38
CA MET A 151 -6.21 -7.21 20.59
C MET A 151 -7.29 -6.62 21.52
N PRO A 152 -8.50 -7.20 21.58
CA PRO A 152 -9.48 -6.84 22.60
C PRO A 152 -8.93 -7.06 24.02
N GLY A 153 -9.33 -6.21 24.96
CA GLY A 153 -8.82 -6.29 26.33
C GLY A 153 -9.39 -5.22 27.26
N ILE A 154 -8.78 -5.11 28.44
CA ILE A 154 -9.13 -4.12 29.45
C ILE A 154 -7.88 -3.31 29.79
N VAL A 155 -8.03 -1.99 29.91
CA VAL A 155 -6.97 -1.11 30.42
C VAL A 155 -6.76 -1.40 31.91
N LYS A 156 -5.62 -2.00 32.24
CA LYS A 156 -5.30 -2.44 33.60
C LYS A 156 -4.70 -1.34 34.47
N GLU A 157 -3.87 -0.49 33.87
CA GLU A 157 -3.11 0.54 34.58
C GLU A 157 -2.85 1.72 33.65
N VAL A 158 -2.98 2.94 34.15
CA VAL A 158 -2.71 4.18 33.43
C VAL A 158 -1.79 5.07 34.26
N HIS A 159 -0.54 5.20 33.84
CA HIS A 159 0.47 5.97 34.58
C HIS A 159 0.84 7.26 33.85
N ARG A 160 0.87 8.37 34.60
CA ARG A 160 1.39 9.66 34.14
C ARG A 160 2.61 10.04 34.99
N GLY A 161 3.74 10.22 34.33
CA GLY A 161 5.03 10.38 35.00
C GLY A 161 6.18 10.63 34.04
N ASN A 162 7.36 10.97 34.59
CA ASN A 162 8.54 11.32 33.80
C ASN A 162 9.80 10.56 34.25
N ARG A 163 9.61 9.33 34.74
CA ARG A 163 10.67 8.38 35.15
C ARG A 163 10.40 7.00 34.52
N GLY A 164 11.44 6.19 34.32
CA GLY A 164 11.28 4.86 33.71
C GLY A 164 10.64 4.97 32.32
N TYR A 165 9.51 4.30 32.11
CA TYR A 165 8.72 4.37 30.87
C TYR A 165 8.06 5.73 30.62
N GLY A 166 8.13 6.70 31.54
CA GLY A 166 7.43 7.98 31.38
C GLY A 166 5.93 7.80 31.58
N ASN A 167 5.11 8.38 30.70
CA ASN A 167 3.70 8.05 30.61
C ASN A 167 3.55 6.68 29.96
N TYR A 168 2.72 5.81 30.54
CA TYR A 168 2.45 4.49 29.99
C TYR A 168 1.02 4.01 30.26
N VAL A 169 0.58 3.05 29.44
CA VAL A 169 -0.66 2.30 29.61
C VAL A 169 -0.32 0.82 29.64
N ILE A 170 -0.98 0.04 30.50
CA ILE A 170 -0.93 -1.43 30.48
C ILE A 170 -2.31 -1.95 30.07
N LEU A 171 -2.38 -2.71 28.98
CA LEU A 171 -3.56 -3.46 28.56
C LEU A 171 -3.45 -4.93 28.99
N GLN A 172 -4.56 -5.52 29.42
CA GLN A 172 -4.68 -6.94 29.75
C GLN A 172 -5.45 -7.67 28.63
N HIS A 173 -4.77 -8.59 27.94
CA HIS A 173 -5.32 -9.43 26.88
C HIS A 173 -5.30 -10.90 27.33
N GLY A 174 -6.34 -11.32 28.04
CA GLY A 174 -6.40 -12.66 28.64
C GLY A 174 -5.21 -12.91 29.58
N SER A 175 -4.29 -13.80 29.21
CA SER A 175 -3.09 -14.14 30.01
C SER A 175 -1.86 -13.26 29.77
N ILE A 176 -1.94 -12.28 28.85
CA ILE A 176 -0.84 -11.40 28.46
C ILE A 176 -1.12 -9.96 28.92
N GLU A 177 -0.12 -9.33 29.52
CA GLU A 177 -0.10 -7.86 29.72
C GLU A 177 0.73 -7.21 28.61
N CYS A 178 0.25 -6.11 28.05
CA CYS A 178 0.95 -5.30 27.06
C CYS A 178 1.15 -3.88 27.62
N LEU A 179 2.41 -3.43 27.77
CA LEU A 179 2.73 -2.06 28.15
C LEU A 179 3.12 -1.25 26.91
N TYR A 180 2.52 -0.07 26.77
CA TYR A 180 2.90 0.98 25.83
C TYR A 180 3.53 2.14 26.61
N GLY A 181 4.81 2.43 26.36
CA GLY A 181 5.60 3.42 27.09
C GLY A 181 6.12 4.58 26.25
N HIS A 182 6.69 5.57 26.94
CA HIS A 182 7.20 6.85 26.44
C HIS A 182 6.13 7.76 25.81
N LEU A 183 4.86 7.57 26.17
CA LEU A 183 3.70 8.20 25.56
C LEU A 183 3.71 9.73 25.76
N SER A 184 3.19 10.48 24.78
CA SER A 184 2.95 11.92 24.93
C SER A 184 1.55 12.20 25.48
N VAL A 185 0.55 11.47 24.97
CA VAL A 185 -0.86 11.56 25.36
C VAL A 185 -1.39 10.15 25.63
N ILE A 186 -2.24 10.02 26.64
CA ILE A 186 -3.00 8.79 26.91
C ILE A 186 -4.48 9.13 26.68
N ALA A 187 -5.15 8.36 25.84
CA ALA A 187 -6.54 8.58 25.41
C ALA A 187 -7.57 7.76 26.21
N VAL A 188 -7.12 6.83 27.06
CA VAL A 188 -7.96 5.91 27.85
C VAL A 188 -7.74 6.03 29.36
N ASN A 189 -8.66 5.46 30.13
CA ASN A 189 -8.68 5.40 31.58
C ASN A 189 -8.57 3.95 32.06
N GLU A 190 -8.28 3.76 33.35
CA GLU A 190 -8.26 2.41 33.95
C GLU A 190 -9.66 1.79 33.95
N ASN A 191 -9.72 0.49 33.65
CA ASN A 191 -10.91 -0.32 33.46
C ASN A 191 -11.71 -0.07 32.17
N ASP A 192 -11.26 0.81 31.27
CA ASP A 192 -11.84 0.92 29.93
C ASP A 192 -11.68 -0.42 29.18
N VAL A 193 -12.76 -0.88 28.54
CA VAL A 193 -12.71 -2.00 27.59
C VAL A 193 -12.29 -1.44 26.24
N VAL A 194 -11.32 -2.10 25.59
CA VAL A 194 -10.80 -1.69 24.27
C VAL A 194 -10.90 -2.85 23.29
N GLU A 195 -11.24 -2.54 22.05
CA GLU A 195 -11.19 -3.45 20.89
C GLU A 195 -9.86 -3.30 20.15
N ALA A 196 -9.55 -4.26 19.26
CA ALA A 196 -8.33 -4.15 18.45
C ALA A 196 -8.44 -2.99 17.44
N GLY A 197 -7.42 -2.13 17.41
CA GLY A 197 -7.40 -0.93 16.58
C GLY A 197 -7.88 0.34 17.28
N ASP A 198 -8.39 0.27 18.51
CA ASP A 198 -8.71 1.47 19.28
C ASP A 198 -7.45 2.28 19.58
N ILE A 199 -7.52 3.61 19.39
CA ILE A 199 -6.44 4.54 19.73
C ILE A 199 -6.39 4.69 21.25
N VAL A 200 -5.41 4.06 21.89
CA VAL A 200 -5.24 4.14 23.36
C VAL A 200 -4.29 5.26 23.79
N ALA A 201 -3.42 5.71 22.89
CA ALA A 201 -2.42 6.73 23.18
C ALA A 201 -1.83 7.38 21.92
N ILE A 202 -0.99 8.41 22.14
CA ILE A 202 -0.06 8.95 21.15
C ILE A 202 1.36 8.69 21.68
N SER A 203 2.24 8.16 20.84
CA SER A 203 3.66 7.92 21.18
C SER A 203 4.39 9.23 21.48
N GLY A 204 5.63 9.16 21.97
CA GLY A 204 6.32 10.37 22.40
C GLY A 204 7.75 10.12 22.86
N ASN A 205 8.18 10.91 23.83
CA ASN A 205 9.55 10.91 24.35
C ASN A 205 9.60 11.14 25.87
N THR A 206 8.58 10.73 26.62
CA THR A 206 8.50 10.95 28.08
C THR A 206 9.33 9.94 28.86
N GLY A 207 9.75 10.29 30.07
CA GLY A 207 10.58 9.42 30.90
C GLY A 207 12.00 9.22 30.34
N LYS A 208 12.52 7.99 30.45
CA LYS A 208 13.91 7.68 30.11
C LYS A 208 14.05 7.27 28.64
N SER A 209 13.93 8.25 27.74
CA SER A 209 14.07 8.07 26.30
C SER A 209 15.14 8.99 25.70
N THR A 210 15.80 8.57 24.61
CA THR A 210 16.79 9.36 23.87
C THR A 210 16.23 10.05 22.61
N GLY A 211 14.99 9.74 22.23
CA GLY A 211 14.30 10.34 21.09
C GLY A 211 12.94 9.66 20.85
N PRO A 212 12.02 10.29 20.09
CA PRO A 212 10.65 9.81 19.96
C PRO A 212 10.56 8.35 19.48
N HIS A 213 9.84 7.52 20.25
CA HIS A 213 9.55 6.12 19.93
C HIS A 213 8.36 5.61 20.77
N LEU A 214 7.87 4.41 20.44
CA LEU A 214 7.01 3.62 21.32
C LEU A 214 7.84 2.50 21.96
N HIS A 215 7.87 2.44 23.30
CA HIS A 215 8.37 1.24 23.97
C HIS A 215 7.23 0.24 24.15
N LEU A 216 7.40 -0.97 23.64
CA LEU A 216 6.45 -2.07 23.73
C LEU A 216 7.03 -3.18 24.60
N ARG A 217 6.32 -3.57 25.66
CA ARG A 217 6.65 -4.73 26.49
C ARG A 217 5.48 -5.69 26.62
N LEU A 218 5.75 -6.99 26.53
CA LEU A 218 4.79 -8.04 26.86
C LEU A 218 5.18 -8.74 28.16
N ARG A 219 4.22 -9.07 29.02
CA ARG A 219 4.43 -9.96 30.18
C ARG A 219 3.45 -11.12 30.15
N LYS A 220 3.92 -12.29 30.59
CA LYS A 220 3.10 -13.50 30.81
C LYS A 220 3.57 -14.19 32.08
N GLY A 221 2.64 -14.53 32.99
CA GLY A 221 2.98 -15.11 34.29
C GLY A 221 3.92 -14.24 35.13
N GLY A 222 3.75 -12.90 35.07
CA GLY A 222 4.56 -11.93 35.80
C GLY A 222 5.95 -11.62 35.21
N LYS A 223 6.46 -12.44 34.27
CA LYS A 223 7.77 -12.23 33.63
C LYS A 223 7.62 -11.48 32.31
N SER A 224 8.60 -10.62 31.97
CA SER A 224 8.70 -10.08 30.62
C SER A 224 9.13 -11.17 29.63
N ILE A 225 8.67 -11.05 28.39
CA ILE A 225 8.99 -11.91 27.25
C ILE A 225 9.33 -11.03 26.04
N ASP A 226 10.15 -11.54 25.12
CA ASP A 226 10.46 -10.80 23.88
C ASP A 226 9.17 -10.55 23.07
N PRO A 227 8.79 -9.29 22.82
CA PRO A 227 7.63 -8.98 21.97
C PRO A 227 7.84 -9.31 20.49
N GLN A 228 9.09 -9.38 20.00
CA GLN A 228 9.37 -9.49 18.56
C GLN A 228 8.70 -10.70 17.88
N PRO A 229 8.74 -11.93 18.42
CA PRO A 229 8.11 -13.07 17.77
C PRO A 229 6.58 -12.95 17.74
N PHE A 230 5.98 -12.36 18.78
CA PHE A 230 4.53 -12.13 18.84
C PHE A 230 4.09 -11.10 17.80
N VAL A 231 4.81 -9.97 17.70
CA VAL A 231 4.53 -8.90 16.73
C VAL A 231 4.69 -9.40 15.29
N ASN A 232 5.74 -10.17 15.00
CA ASN A 232 5.94 -10.77 13.67
C ASN A 232 4.79 -11.72 13.32
N TYR A 233 4.45 -12.65 14.23
CA TYR A 233 3.32 -13.56 14.06
C TYR A 233 1.99 -12.81 13.83
N LEU A 234 1.75 -11.73 14.56
CA LEU A 234 0.54 -10.93 14.42
C LEU A 234 0.46 -10.22 13.06
N ASN A 235 1.60 -9.72 12.55
CA ASN A 235 1.69 -9.18 11.19
C ASN A 235 1.37 -10.25 10.14
N ASP A 236 2.07 -11.38 10.18
CA ASP A 236 1.89 -12.48 9.21
C ASP A 236 0.45 -13.03 9.23
N TYR A 237 -0.18 -13.07 10.42
CA TYR A 237 -1.57 -13.47 10.60
C TYR A 237 -2.56 -12.44 10.02
N ILE A 238 -2.30 -11.14 10.20
CA ILE A 238 -3.10 -10.07 9.60
C ILE A 238 -3.02 -10.13 8.07
N ASP A 239 -1.83 -10.37 7.51
CA ASP A 239 -1.60 -10.50 6.07
C ASP A 239 -2.34 -11.72 5.49
N ASP A 240 -2.27 -12.90 6.15
CA ASP A 240 -3.02 -14.11 5.75
C ASP A 240 -4.54 -13.87 5.78
N LEU A 241 -5.06 -13.23 6.83
CA LEU A 241 -6.48 -12.90 6.91
C LEU A 241 -6.90 -11.97 5.77
N GLN A 242 -6.12 -10.92 5.47
CA GLN A 242 -6.42 -9.99 4.38
C GLN A 242 -6.38 -10.69 3.01
N ASP A 243 -5.36 -11.52 2.76
CA ASP A 243 -5.24 -12.35 1.56
C ASP A 243 -6.45 -13.28 1.38
N ARG A 244 -6.91 -13.94 2.43
CA ARG A 244 -8.06 -14.87 2.40
C ARG A 244 -9.39 -14.14 2.25
N ILE A 245 -9.59 -13.02 2.94
CA ILE A 245 -10.77 -12.15 2.79
C ILE A 245 -10.89 -11.68 1.35
N ALA A 246 -9.81 -11.18 0.77
CA ALA A 246 -9.80 -10.69 -0.59
C ALA A 246 -9.96 -11.83 -1.62
N THR A 247 -9.36 -13.01 -1.38
CA THR A 247 -9.59 -14.21 -2.21
C THR A 247 -11.07 -14.59 -2.26
N LEU A 248 -11.79 -14.56 -1.13
CA LEU A 248 -13.23 -14.83 -1.10
C LEU A 248 -14.08 -13.70 -1.70
N LYS A 249 -13.67 -12.45 -1.59
CA LYS A 249 -14.39 -11.29 -2.15
C LYS A 249 -14.24 -11.15 -3.66
N PHE A 250 -13.07 -11.47 -4.21
CA PHE A 250 -12.67 -11.13 -5.57
C PHE A 250 -12.33 -12.35 -6.45
N GLY A 251 -12.43 -13.58 -5.93
CA GLY A 251 -12.17 -14.81 -6.68
C GLY A 251 -10.68 -15.11 -6.93
N GLY A 252 -9.78 -14.40 -6.25
CA GLY A 252 -8.33 -14.55 -6.37
C GLY A 252 -7.60 -13.67 -5.37
N LYS A 253 -6.32 -14.00 -5.12
CA LYS A 253 -5.44 -13.20 -4.25
C LYS A 253 -5.40 -11.75 -4.75
N PRO A 254 -5.55 -10.74 -3.87
CA PRO A 254 -5.46 -9.34 -4.27
C PRO A 254 -4.03 -9.02 -4.75
N ASP A 255 -3.91 -7.94 -5.51
CA ASP A 255 -2.65 -7.26 -5.76
C ASP A 255 -1.95 -7.05 -4.41
N ARG A 256 -0.76 -7.61 -4.26
CA ARG A 256 0.06 -7.38 -3.06
C ARG A 256 0.45 -5.91 -3.04
N GLU A 257 0.64 -5.30 -1.88
CA GLU A 257 1.17 -3.93 -1.86
C GLU A 257 2.55 -3.90 -2.56
N LEU A 258 2.74 -2.91 -3.43
CA LEU A 258 3.99 -2.70 -4.15
C LEU A 258 5.09 -2.25 -3.18
N ASN A 259 5.92 -3.21 -2.78
CA ASN A 259 7.14 -2.97 -2.03
C ASN A 259 8.26 -3.90 -2.52
N ILE A 260 9.49 -3.68 -2.06
CA ILE A 260 10.67 -4.44 -2.51
C ILE A 260 10.53 -5.95 -2.26
N GLU A 261 9.96 -6.34 -1.11
CA GLU A 261 9.86 -7.74 -0.72
C GLU A 261 8.78 -8.48 -1.55
N ASN A 262 7.61 -7.87 -1.73
CA ASN A 262 6.57 -8.41 -2.59
C ASN A 262 7.02 -8.47 -4.05
N LEU A 263 7.74 -7.46 -4.55
CA LEU A 263 8.33 -7.50 -5.88
C LEU A 263 9.36 -8.63 -6.02
N ALA A 264 10.23 -8.86 -5.04
CA ALA A 264 11.19 -9.97 -5.04
C ALA A 264 10.48 -11.33 -5.17
N ARG A 265 9.44 -11.57 -4.34
CA ARG A 265 8.62 -12.79 -4.38
C ARG A 265 7.96 -13.00 -5.75
N VAL A 266 7.45 -11.94 -6.38
CA VAL A 266 6.79 -12.01 -7.70
C VAL A 266 7.79 -12.23 -8.84
N LEU A 267 8.99 -11.65 -8.75
CA LEU A 267 10.10 -11.91 -9.68
C LEU A 267 10.52 -13.38 -9.65
N GLU A 268 10.64 -13.96 -8.46
CA GLU A 268 10.95 -15.39 -8.28
C GLU A 268 9.83 -16.29 -8.82
N GLN A 269 8.57 -15.96 -8.49
CA GLN A 269 7.37 -16.68 -8.96
C GLN A 269 7.27 -16.74 -10.50
N TYR A 270 7.62 -15.65 -11.20
CA TYR A 270 7.63 -15.64 -12.67
C TYR A 270 8.96 -16.09 -13.29
N HIS A 271 9.93 -16.53 -12.48
CA HIS A 271 11.26 -16.98 -12.89
C HIS A 271 12.06 -15.90 -13.64
N VAL A 272 11.93 -14.66 -13.19
CA VAL A 272 12.67 -13.51 -13.72
C VAL A 272 14.13 -13.59 -13.28
N LYS A 273 15.05 -13.60 -14.26
CA LYS A 273 16.49 -13.73 -14.03
C LYS A 273 17.05 -12.46 -13.37
N TYR A 274 18.06 -12.62 -12.51
CA TYR A 274 18.74 -11.51 -11.80
C TYR A 274 17.78 -10.58 -11.02
N PRO A 275 16.92 -11.10 -10.12
CA PRO A 275 15.88 -10.32 -9.45
C PRO A 275 16.42 -9.06 -8.76
N LYS A 276 17.59 -9.13 -8.11
CA LYS A 276 18.25 -7.96 -7.48
C LYS A 276 18.57 -6.81 -8.46
N ILE A 277 18.90 -7.12 -9.71
CA ILE A 277 19.10 -6.11 -10.76
C ILE A 277 17.75 -5.57 -11.23
N VAL A 278 16.75 -6.43 -11.40
CA VAL A 278 15.42 -6.04 -11.88
C VAL A 278 14.67 -5.18 -10.84
N ILE A 279 14.85 -5.41 -9.54
CA ILE A 279 14.39 -4.50 -8.47
C ILE A 279 15.10 -3.14 -8.57
N ALA A 280 16.41 -3.13 -8.81
CA ALA A 280 17.13 -1.86 -8.99
C ALA A 280 16.66 -1.08 -10.22
N GLN A 281 16.24 -1.78 -11.29
CA GLN A 281 15.57 -1.16 -12.44
C GLN A 281 14.22 -0.57 -12.03
N SER A 282 13.35 -1.34 -11.35
CA SER A 282 12.02 -0.83 -10.99
C SER A 282 12.10 0.41 -10.09
N LEU A 283 13.02 0.44 -9.12
CA LEU A 283 13.26 1.61 -8.28
C LEU A 283 13.76 2.83 -9.10
N LEU A 284 14.58 2.63 -10.12
CA LEU A 284 15.08 3.71 -10.97
C LEU A 284 13.99 4.24 -11.91
N GLU A 285 13.25 3.37 -12.60
CA GLU A 285 12.17 3.71 -13.54
C GLU A 285 10.99 4.41 -12.86
N THR A 286 10.64 3.96 -11.65
CA THR A 286 9.47 4.49 -10.91
C THR A 286 9.82 5.64 -9.96
N GLY A 287 11.09 6.00 -9.81
CA GLY A 287 11.54 6.94 -8.79
C GLY A 287 11.17 6.46 -7.38
N TYR A 288 11.58 5.24 -7.01
CA TYR A 288 11.24 4.57 -5.75
C TYR A 288 9.72 4.45 -5.54
N TYR A 289 9.03 3.96 -6.57
CA TYR A 289 7.57 3.76 -6.62
C TYR A 289 6.74 5.05 -6.45
N THR A 290 7.25 6.22 -6.84
CA THR A 290 6.52 7.51 -6.72
C THR A 290 5.93 8.02 -8.04
N SER A 291 6.38 7.52 -9.20
CA SER A 291 6.01 8.07 -10.51
C SER A 291 4.54 7.82 -10.88
N ARG A 292 3.94 8.75 -11.65
CA ARG A 292 2.56 8.59 -12.16
C ARG A 292 2.40 7.35 -13.04
N VAL A 293 3.43 6.98 -13.80
CA VAL A 293 3.45 5.74 -14.63
C VAL A 293 3.36 4.48 -13.75
N CYS A 294 4.01 4.49 -12.59
CA CYS A 294 3.89 3.42 -11.60
C CYS A 294 2.44 3.31 -11.08
N TRP A 295 1.83 4.42 -10.68
CA TRP A 295 0.52 4.42 -10.03
C TRP A 295 -0.69 4.30 -10.97
N GLU A 296 -0.68 5.01 -12.10
CA GLU A 296 -1.79 5.13 -13.06
C GLU A 296 -1.76 4.06 -14.15
N CYS A 297 -0.57 3.56 -14.50
CA CYS A 297 -0.38 2.50 -15.51
C CYS A 297 0.04 1.15 -14.90
N LYS A 298 0.30 1.06 -13.59
CA LYS A 298 0.81 -0.15 -12.90
C LYS A 298 2.07 -0.73 -13.56
N ASN A 299 2.91 0.15 -14.10
CA ASN A 299 4.04 -0.22 -14.94
C ASN A 299 5.36 0.10 -14.22
N LEU A 300 5.98 -0.93 -13.65
CA LEU A 300 7.19 -0.78 -12.84
C LEU A 300 8.47 -0.55 -13.65
N PHE A 301 8.45 -0.80 -14.96
CA PHE A 301 9.65 -0.94 -15.78
C PHE A 301 9.69 0.06 -16.95
N GLY A 302 8.76 1.02 -16.97
CA GLY A 302 8.68 2.02 -18.03
C GLY A 302 8.33 1.43 -19.41
N LEU A 303 7.73 0.23 -19.48
CA LEU A 303 7.48 -0.48 -20.73
C LEU A 303 6.56 0.32 -21.65
N ARG A 304 6.95 0.50 -22.91
CA ARG A 304 6.20 1.27 -23.92
C ARG A 304 5.83 0.44 -25.12
N ARG A 305 4.69 0.76 -25.74
CA ARG A 305 4.19 0.14 -26.97
C ARG A 305 5.07 0.56 -28.15
N PRO A 306 5.56 -0.38 -28.98
CA PRO A 306 6.33 -0.03 -30.18
C PRO A 306 5.54 0.75 -31.24
N SER A 307 4.20 0.67 -31.22
CA SER A 307 3.31 1.30 -32.20
C SER A 307 3.24 2.83 -32.09
N ASP A 308 3.21 3.35 -30.86
CA ASP A 308 2.88 4.75 -30.57
C ASP A 308 3.75 5.38 -29.46
N GLY A 309 4.64 4.60 -28.84
CA GLY A 309 5.51 5.07 -27.76
C GLY A 309 4.81 5.31 -26.42
N SER A 310 3.50 5.05 -26.32
CA SER A 310 2.72 5.16 -25.08
C SER A 310 3.10 4.07 -24.07
N TYR A 311 2.88 4.32 -22.79
CA TYR A 311 3.13 3.33 -21.76
C TYR A 311 2.13 2.18 -21.83
N TYR A 312 2.62 0.94 -21.67
CA TYR A 312 1.72 -0.17 -21.33
C TYR A 312 1.04 0.14 -19.99
N LYS A 313 -0.28 -0.06 -19.97
CA LYS A 313 -1.11 -0.03 -18.77
C LYS A 313 -1.53 -1.46 -18.43
N PHE A 314 -1.36 -1.82 -17.17
CA PHE A 314 -1.73 -3.10 -16.59
C PHE A 314 -2.83 -2.89 -15.55
N ASP A 315 -3.61 -3.94 -15.29
CA ASP A 315 -4.60 -3.93 -14.21
C ASP A 315 -3.90 -3.97 -12.84
N ARG A 316 -2.81 -4.75 -12.75
CA ARG A 316 -2.01 -5.01 -11.54
C ARG A 316 -0.52 -4.79 -11.82
N TRP A 317 0.27 -4.44 -10.81
CA TRP A 317 1.69 -4.18 -11.03
C TRP A 317 2.48 -5.48 -11.28
N GLU A 318 2.02 -6.61 -10.74
CA GLU A 318 2.58 -7.95 -10.96
C GLU A 318 2.54 -8.35 -12.44
N ASP A 319 1.52 -7.90 -13.17
CA ASP A 319 1.40 -8.18 -14.60
C ASP A 319 2.47 -7.42 -15.42
N SER A 320 2.98 -6.29 -14.92
CA SER A 320 4.15 -5.61 -15.50
C SER A 320 5.45 -6.40 -15.28
N VAL A 321 5.55 -7.20 -14.20
CA VAL A 321 6.69 -8.13 -13.96
C VAL A 321 6.66 -9.28 -14.96
N LYS A 322 5.48 -9.86 -15.20
CA LYS A 322 5.27 -10.87 -16.25
C LYS A 322 5.60 -10.29 -17.64
N ALA A 323 5.12 -9.08 -17.95
CA ALA A 323 5.43 -8.40 -19.20
C ALA A 323 6.93 -8.08 -19.37
N TYR A 324 7.63 -7.68 -18.29
CA TYR A 324 9.08 -7.47 -18.31
C TYR A 324 9.82 -8.76 -18.71
N ARG A 325 9.44 -9.90 -18.14
CA ARG A 325 9.98 -11.21 -18.53
C ARG A 325 9.75 -11.49 -20.02
N ASP A 326 8.51 -11.32 -20.45
CA ASP A 326 8.04 -11.75 -21.79
C ASP A 326 8.50 -10.81 -22.91
N TYR A 327 8.73 -9.51 -22.64
CA TYR A 327 9.11 -8.51 -23.65
C TYR A 327 10.59 -8.07 -23.57
N VAL A 328 11.23 -8.21 -22.40
CA VAL A 328 12.64 -7.85 -22.19
C VAL A 328 13.49 -9.11 -22.04
N GLN A 329 13.23 -9.95 -21.05
CA GLN A 329 14.14 -11.07 -20.72
C GLN A 329 14.14 -12.21 -21.74
N TYR A 330 13.10 -12.39 -22.56
CA TYR A 330 13.13 -13.40 -23.63
C TYR A 330 14.32 -13.21 -24.62
N LYS A 331 14.79 -11.96 -24.76
CA LYS A 331 15.97 -11.58 -25.57
C LYS A 331 17.30 -11.96 -24.89
N TYR A 332 17.31 -12.24 -23.60
CA TYR A 332 18.54 -12.56 -22.85
C TYR A 332 18.95 -14.03 -23.04
N LYS A 333 20.07 -14.25 -23.73
CA LYS A 333 20.63 -15.57 -24.07
C LYS A 333 21.81 -16.01 -23.20
N GLY A 334 22.13 -15.29 -22.12
CA GLY A 334 23.30 -15.52 -21.26
C GLY A 334 24.33 -14.38 -21.31
N GLY A 335 25.35 -14.45 -20.45
CA GLY A 335 26.42 -13.45 -20.33
C GLY A 335 26.21 -12.45 -19.17
N ASP A 336 26.84 -11.29 -19.26
CA ASP A 336 26.61 -10.22 -18.29
C ASP A 336 25.25 -9.55 -18.53
N TYR A 337 24.39 -9.53 -17.50
CA TYR A 337 23.03 -9.01 -17.62
C TYR A 337 22.97 -7.48 -17.78
N LEU A 338 23.93 -6.74 -17.23
CA LEU A 338 24.03 -5.29 -17.37
C LEU A 338 24.51 -4.88 -18.77
N GLN A 339 25.45 -5.63 -19.36
CA GLN A 339 25.83 -5.50 -20.76
C GLN A 339 24.67 -5.85 -21.70
N PHE A 340 23.86 -6.86 -21.36
CA PHE A 340 22.65 -7.18 -22.10
C PHE A 340 21.67 -5.99 -22.14
N LEU A 341 21.38 -5.35 -21.01
CA LEU A 341 20.51 -4.16 -20.95
C LEU A 341 21.04 -3.01 -21.83
N ASN A 342 22.36 -2.79 -21.81
CA ASN A 342 23.00 -1.81 -22.69
C ASN A 342 22.85 -2.16 -24.17
N ARG A 343 23.08 -3.44 -24.53
CA ARG A 343 23.03 -3.93 -25.92
C ARG A 343 21.63 -3.84 -26.53
N ILE A 344 20.57 -4.05 -25.74
CA ILE A 344 19.18 -3.92 -26.24
C ILE A 344 18.68 -2.47 -26.24
N GLY A 345 19.50 -1.49 -25.83
CA GLY A 345 19.08 -0.09 -25.72
C GLY A 345 17.93 0.10 -24.74
N TYR A 346 17.98 -0.55 -23.57
CA TYR A 346 16.85 -0.58 -22.62
C TYR A 346 16.35 0.82 -22.24
N ALA A 347 17.28 1.75 -22.04
CA ALA A 347 17.01 3.15 -21.75
C ALA A 347 17.99 4.04 -22.53
N GLU A 348 17.56 5.24 -22.89
CA GLU A 348 18.34 6.21 -23.68
C GLU A 348 19.46 6.89 -22.86
N ASP A 349 19.30 6.93 -21.54
CA ASP A 349 20.32 7.44 -20.63
C ASP A 349 21.54 6.52 -20.65
N LYS A 350 22.63 7.00 -21.26
CA LYS A 350 23.92 6.29 -21.33
C LYS A 350 24.51 5.93 -19.95
N SER A 351 24.06 6.58 -18.87
CA SER A 351 24.45 6.28 -17.49
C SER A 351 23.52 5.30 -16.78
N TYR A 352 22.41 4.88 -17.40
CA TYR A 352 21.37 4.01 -16.82
C TYR A 352 21.96 2.76 -16.15
N VAL A 353 22.78 2.01 -16.88
CA VAL A 353 23.38 0.76 -16.38
C VAL A 353 24.31 0.99 -15.19
N LEU A 354 24.95 2.16 -15.09
CA LEU A 354 25.75 2.54 -13.93
C LEU A 354 24.85 2.86 -12.72
N LYS A 355 23.74 3.57 -12.94
CA LYS A 355 22.74 3.89 -11.91
C LYS A 355 22.08 2.62 -11.35
N VAL A 356 21.61 1.72 -12.22
CA VAL A 356 21.07 0.41 -11.84
C VAL A 356 22.10 -0.39 -11.04
N ARG A 357 23.36 -0.46 -11.49
CA ARG A 357 24.43 -1.15 -10.76
C ARG A 357 24.67 -0.55 -9.37
N GLN A 358 24.57 0.77 -9.23
CA GLN A 358 24.77 1.44 -7.94
C GLN A 358 23.60 1.17 -6.98
N ILE A 359 22.35 1.24 -7.44
CA ILE A 359 21.17 0.90 -6.65
C ILE A 359 21.22 -0.59 -6.25
N ALA A 360 21.58 -1.48 -7.17
CA ALA A 360 21.72 -2.93 -6.90
C ALA A 360 22.82 -3.29 -5.88
N LYS A 361 23.75 -2.38 -5.54
CA LYS A 361 24.71 -2.55 -4.44
C LYS A 361 24.17 -2.12 -3.07
N THR A 362 23.08 -1.35 -3.04
CA THR A 362 22.42 -0.87 -1.81
C THR A 362 21.26 -1.75 -1.37
N LEU A 363 20.72 -2.52 -2.31
CA LEU A 363 19.94 -3.75 -2.07
C LEU A 363 20.87 -4.89 -1.65
#